data_AF-A0A2K9LH56-F1
#
_entry.id   AF-A0A2K9LH56-F1
#
_cell.length_a   1.000
_cell.length_b   1.000
_cell.length_c   1.000
_cell.angle_alpha   90.00
_cell.angle_beta   90.00
_cell.angle_gamma   90.00
#
_symmetry.space_group_name_H-M   'P 1'
#
loop_
_entity.id
_entity.type
_entity.pdbx_description
1 polymer ?
#
loop_
_entity_poly.entity_id
_entity_poly.type
_entity_poly.pdbx_seq_one_letter_code
_entity_poly.pdbx_strand_id
1 'polypeptide(L)'
;MLHNLRTLRYALLIALCVVSATANSTTCDQQPSVACLVQHINTQIETLETQGKQLNPTTRTHWAYESHQLNNSPTPKTNNLIATLMLEDEFIQSLRQRNNNSLQQPHSQQLAERFHDLLAPNANSLLIEYLTLQLQDAQAEALKRKQLEHVIVIGTTPNATLLQIARSEILGGAPNKGLSTLNNTQIDEFSDIHLFTEKHNLMELGTAAKTLFLDPESATKNCKQDSRHAISSVTHYFSEPHQTLLEALWNTPDINLAWKNQLNAAILYQNAGSCSLFINLHVHHLIQSATNYHAETDSNILNLIYLLRAIRRYIL
;
A
#
# COMPACT_ATOMS: atom_id res chain seq x y z
N MET A 1 18.02 12.00 -30.59
CA MET A 1 16.65 12.11 -31.14
C MET A 1 15.58 11.32 -30.37
N LEU A 2 15.92 10.48 -29.36
CA LEU A 2 14.94 9.73 -28.55
C LEU A 2 14.39 10.47 -27.31
N HIS A 3 15.02 11.55 -26.84
CA HIS A 3 14.53 12.32 -25.68
C HIS A 3 13.27 13.15 -25.98
N ASN A 4 13.12 13.67 -27.21
CA ASN A 4 11.97 14.52 -27.57
C ASN A 4 10.67 13.73 -27.79
N LEU A 5 10.75 12.40 -27.93
CA LEU A 5 9.57 11.53 -28.03
C LEU A 5 8.99 11.15 -26.65
N ARG A 6 9.82 11.15 -25.59
CA ARG A 6 9.37 10.88 -24.22
C ARG A 6 8.62 12.09 -23.65
N THR A 7 9.19 13.30 -23.74
CA THR A 7 8.51 14.53 -23.31
C THR A 7 7.22 14.81 -24.07
N LEU A 8 7.12 14.45 -25.35
CA LEU A 8 5.87 14.56 -26.10
C LEU A 8 4.78 13.59 -25.61
N ARG A 9 5.12 12.37 -25.17
CA ARG A 9 4.13 11.43 -24.59
C ARG A 9 3.57 11.93 -23.26
N TYR A 10 4.39 12.57 -22.42
CA TYR A 10 3.96 13.09 -21.12
C TYR A 10 3.26 14.45 -21.22
N ALA A 11 3.65 15.30 -22.18
CA ALA A 11 2.86 16.49 -22.53
C ALA A 11 1.52 16.11 -23.18
N LEU A 12 1.45 15.01 -23.94
CA LEU A 12 0.19 14.46 -24.43
C LEU A 12 -0.70 13.94 -23.30
N LEU A 13 -0.16 13.36 -22.21
CA LEU A 13 -0.97 12.95 -21.05
C LEU A 13 -1.59 14.15 -20.33
N ILE A 14 -0.89 15.29 -20.28
CA ILE A 14 -1.44 16.54 -19.73
C ILE A 14 -2.41 17.22 -20.72
N ALA A 15 -2.17 17.10 -22.04
CA ALA A 15 -3.03 17.69 -23.07
C ALA A 15 -4.27 16.84 -23.44
N LEU A 16 -4.23 15.52 -23.26
CA LEU A 16 -5.37 14.61 -23.40
C LEU A 16 -6.42 14.81 -22.30
N CYS A 17 -6.06 15.49 -21.20
CA CYS A 17 -7.04 15.96 -20.21
C CYS A 17 -7.88 17.15 -20.70
N VAL A 18 -7.58 17.77 -21.85
CA VAL A 18 -8.23 19.03 -22.27
C VAL A 18 -9.00 18.93 -23.60
N VAL A 19 -8.82 17.88 -24.41
CA VAL A 19 -9.52 17.76 -25.70
C VAL A 19 -10.02 16.34 -25.96
N SER A 20 -11.10 15.95 -25.28
CA SER A 20 -11.97 14.84 -25.71
C SER A 20 -13.42 15.14 -25.32
N ALA A 21 -13.93 16.25 -25.83
CA ALA A 21 -15.37 16.49 -25.90
C ALA A 21 -15.95 15.64 -27.04
N THR A 22 -16.39 14.41 -26.74
CA THR A 22 -17.66 13.81 -27.19
C THR A 22 -17.74 12.35 -26.75
N ALA A 23 -18.73 12.07 -25.88
CA ALA A 23 -19.24 10.77 -25.40
C ALA A 23 -18.90 10.44 -23.94
N ASN A 24 -19.70 10.96 -22.99
CA ASN A 24 -19.87 10.50 -21.60
C ASN A 24 -18.62 9.93 -20.87
N SER A 25 -17.42 10.46 -21.11
CA SER A 25 -16.22 10.12 -20.34
C SER A 25 -16.35 10.80 -18.99
N THR A 26 -16.66 9.98 -17.99
CA THR A 26 -17.01 10.36 -16.64
C THR A 26 -15.83 11.05 -15.95
N THR A 27 -16.11 11.82 -14.90
CA THR A 27 -15.15 12.50 -14.01
C THR A 27 -13.96 11.64 -13.56
N CYS A 28 -14.08 10.32 -13.65
CA CYS A 28 -13.05 9.35 -13.31
C CYS A 28 -11.85 9.31 -14.25
N ASP A 29 -12.01 9.64 -15.54
CA ASP A 29 -10.89 9.69 -16.49
C ASP A 29 -10.01 10.92 -16.28
N GLN A 30 -10.58 12.00 -15.73
CA GLN A 30 -9.89 13.28 -15.53
C GLN A 30 -9.40 13.47 -14.09
N GLN A 31 -10.12 12.93 -13.10
CA GLN A 31 -9.78 13.01 -11.68
C GLN A 31 -10.08 11.66 -10.99
N PRO A 32 -9.12 10.71 -11.04
CA PRO A 32 -9.28 9.40 -10.44
C PRO A 32 -9.44 9.55 -8.93
N SER A 33 -10.48 8.94 -8.36
CA SER A 33 -10.78 9.02 -6.93
C SER A 33 -11.20 7.68 -6.35
N VAL A 34 -11.24 7.55 -5.03
CA VAL A 34 -11.74 6.32 -4.38
C VAL A 34 -13.17 6.02 -4.80
N ALA A 35 -14.00 7.03 -5.04
CA ALA A 35 -15.35 6.85 -5.55
C ALA A 35 -15.36 6.19 -6.95
N CYS A 36 -14.37 6.51 -7.80
CA CYS A 36 -14.21 5.88 -9.11
C CYS A 36 -13.83 4.40 -8.99
N LEU A 37 -12.90 4.06 -8.09
CA LEU A 37 -12.56 2.67 -7.82
C LEU A 37 -13.78 1.88 -7.31
N VAL A 38 -14.58 2.49 -6.44
CA VAL A 38 -15.80 1.89 -5.89
C VAL A 38 -16.84 1.63 -6.99
N GLN A 39 -17.08 2.63 -7.83
CA GLN A 39 -17.98 2.50 -8.98
C GLN A 39 -17.50 1.40 -9.93
N HIS A 40 -16.21 1.38 -10.24
CA HIS A 40 -15.61 0.34 -11.09
C HIS A 40 -15.83 -1.06 -10.52
N ILE A 41 -15.52 -1.27 -9.23
CA ILE A 41 -15.74 -2.58 -8.58
C ILE A 41 -17.20 -2.99 -8.68
N ASN A 42 -18.16 -2.10 -8.38
CA ASN A 42 -19.59 -2.37 -8.54
C ASN A 42 -19.94 -2.80 -9.96
N THR A 43 -19.49 -2.06 -10.97
CA THR A 43 -19.77 -2.38 -12.37
C THR A 43 -19.19 -3.74 -12.78
N GLN A 44 -17.97 -4.08 -12.33
CA GLN A 44 -17.37 -5.38 -12.60
C GLN A 44 -18.15 -6.52 -11.92
N ILE A 45 -18.63 -6.31 -10.68
CA ILE A 45 -19.49 -7.26 -9.97
C ILE A 45 -20.78 -7.53 -10.76
N GLU A 46 -21.52 -6.47 -11.14
CA GLU A 46 -22.76 -6.59 -11.93
C GLU A 46 -22.51 -7.28 -13.29
N THR A 47 -21.39 -6.96 -13.93
CA THR A 47 -21.01 -7.57 -15.22
C THR A 47 -20.76 -9.08 -15.06
N LEU A 48 -20.05 -9.51 -14.02
CA LEU A 48 -19.79 -10.93 -13.79
C LEU A 48 -21.08 -11.68 -13.44
N GLU A 49 -21.95 -11.09 -12.62
CA GLU A 49 -23.24 -11.69 -12.25
C GLU A 49 -24.19 -11.84 -13.44
N THR A 50 -24.27 -10.83 -14.32
CA THR A 50 -25.07 -10.89 -15.55
C THR A 50 -24.53 -11.93 -16.56
N GLN A 51 -23.23 -12.21 -16.53
CA GLN A 51 -22.60 -13.32 -17.27
C GLN A 51 -22.81 -14.70 -16.61
N GLY A 52 -23.57 -14.78 -15.50
CA GLY A 52 -23.85 -16.01 -14.79
C GLY A 52 -22.73 -16.49 -13.86
N LYS A 53 -21.67 -15.69 -13.65
CA LYS A 53 -20.62 -15.99 -12.68
C LYS A 53 -21.07 -15.52 -11.29
N GLN A 54 -21.31 -16.47 -10.39
CA GLN A 54 -21.66 -16.13 -9.01
C GLN A 54 -20.41 -15.82 -8.18
N LEU A 55 -20.38 -14.64 -7.56
CA LEU A 55 -19.33 -14.28 -6.60
C LEU A 55 -19.43 -15.10 -5.32
N ASN A 56 -18.27 -15.41 -4.76
CA ASN A 56 -18.17 -16.12 -3.49
C ASN A 56 -18.83 -15.29 -2.37
N PRO A 57 -19.60 -15.90 -1.44
CA PRO A 57 -20.17 -15.21 -0.28
C PRO A 57 -19.14 -14.38 0.53
N THR A 58 -17.90 -14.84 0.62
CA THR A 58 -16.81 -14.12 1.28
C THR A 58 -16.47 -12.82 0.56
N THR A 59 -16.33 -12.85 -0.77
CA THR A 59 -16.08 -11.66 -1.59
C THR A 59 -17.21 -10.65 -1.45
N ARG A 60 -18.47 -11.11 -1.49
CA ARG A 60 -19.65 -10.26 -1.24
C ARG A 60 -19.63 -9.62 0.13
N THR A 61 -19.22 -10.37 1.17
CA THR A 61 -19.12 -9.85 2.54
C THR A 61 -18.05 -8.78 2.66
N HIS A 62 -16.86 -8.98 2.05
CA HIS A 62 -15.82 -7.96 2.00
C HIS A 62 -16.29 -6.71 1.26
N TRP A 63 -17.03 -6.87 0.16
CA TRP A 63 -17.58 -5.74 -0.59
C TRP A 63 -18.62 -4.95 0.22
N ALA A 64 -19.57 -5.65 0.84
CA ALA A 64 -20.58 -5.04 1.68
C ALA A 64 -19.94 -4.23 2.83
N TYR A 65 -18.90 -4.78 3.47
CA TYR A 65 -18.15 -4.08 4.50
C TYR A 65 -17.54 -2.76 4.00
N GLU A 66 -16.81 -2.78 2.88
CA GLU A 66 -16.21 -1.54 2.34
C GLU A 66 -17.27 -0.52 1.93
N SER A 67 -18.37 -0.96 1.33
CA SER A 67 -19.50 -0.10 0.98
C SER A 67 -20.10 0.60 2.20
N HIS A 68 -20.23 -0.10 3.34
CA HIS A 68 -20.68 0.51 4.60
C HIS A 68 -19.68 1.53 5.15
N GLN A 69 -18.38 1.19 5.16
CA GLN A 69 -17.33 2.08 5.67
C GLN A 69 -17.24 3.39 4.87
N LEU A 70 -17.36 3.31 3.54
CA LEU A 70 -17.30 4.49 2.67
C LEU A 70 -18.52 5.40 2.80
N ASN A 71 -19.69 4.82 3.08
CA ASN A 71 -20.93 5.55 3.27
C ASN A 71 -21.18 5.98 4.72
N ASN A 72 -20.20 5.83 5.62
CA ASN A 72 -20.33 6.06 7.06
C ASN A 72 -21.59 5.40 7.67
N SER A 73 -21.96 4.25 7.13
CA SER A 73 -23.17 3.53 7.51
C SER A 73 -22.84 2.49 8.59
N PRO A 74 -23.74 2.24 9.55
CA PRO A 74 -23.50 1.26 10.59
C PRO A 74 -23.37 -0.15 10.00
N THR A 75 -22.24 -0.80 10.26
CA THR A 75 -21.97 -2.16 9.79
C THR A 75 -22.53 -3.19 10.80
N PRO A 76 -23.34 -4.17 10.35
CA PRO A 76 -23.93 -5.16 11.25
C PRO A 76 -22.87 -6.14 11.79
N LYS A 77 -22.76 -6.27 13.12
CA LYS A 77 -21.82 -7.18 13.82
C LYS A 77 -22.22 -8.67 13.78
N THR A 78 -23.12 -9.07 12.91
CA THR A 78 -23.72 -10.42 12.89
C THR A 78 -22.85 -11.47 12.19
N ASN A 79 -21.82 -11.06 11.46
CA ASN A 79 -20.91 -11.94 10.73
C ASN A 79 -19.50 -11.90 11.36
N ASN A 80 -18.91 -13.07 11.63
CA ASN A 80 -17.58 -13.19 12.23
C ASN A 80 -16.50 -12.46 11.42
N LEU A 81 -16.53 -12.54 10.08
CA LEU A 81 -15.59 -11.81 9.23
C LEU A 81 -15.73 -10.29 9.39
N ILE A 82 -16.97 -9.78 9.46
CA ILE A 82 -17.21 -8.36 9.70
C ILE A 82 -16.66 -7.94 11.07
N ALA A 83 -16.90 -8.74 12.12
CA ALA A 83 -16.37 -8.46 13.45
C ALA A 83 -14.83 -8.37 13.44
N THR A 84 -14.16 -9.30 12.75
CA THR A 84 -12.70 -9.25 12.57
C THR A 84 -12.26 -7.99 11.81
N LEU A 85 -12.91 -7.65 10.70
CA LEU A 85 -12.59 -6.45 9.91
C LEU A 85 -12.77 -5.16 10.73
N MET A 86 -13.77 -5.10 11.62
CA MET A 86 -13.97 -3.97 12.54
C MET A 86 -12.84 -3.87 13.55
N LEU A 87 -12.40 -4.99 14.14
CA LEU A 87 -11.27 -5.01 15.08
C LEU A 87 -9.96 -4.58 14.40
N GLU A 88 -9.73 -5.01 13.17
CA GLU A 88 -8.59 -4.55 12.36
C GLU A 88 -8.64 -3.02 12.14
N ASP A 89 -9.81 -2.46 11.79
CA ASP A 89 -10.00 -1.01 11.59
C ASP A 89 -9.78 -0.23 12.89
N GLU A 90 -10.31 -0.70 14.02
CA GLU A 90 -10.10 -0.11 15.35
C GLU A 90 -8.61 -0.09 15.73
N PHE A 91 -7.89 -1.19 15.46
CA PHE A 91 -6.46 -1.27 15.70
C PHE A 91 -5.67 -0.26 14.85
N ILE A 92 -5.93 -0.18 13.55
CA ILE A 92 -5.25 0.76 12.65
C ILE A 92 -5.52 2.21 13.07
N GLN A 93 -6.77 2.53 13.42
CA GLN A 93 -7.12 3.86 13.95
C GLN A 93 -6.34 4.18 15.23
N SER A 94 -6.16 3.20 16.12
CA SER A 94 -5.39 3.39 17.35
C SER A 94 -3.91 3.71 17.10
N LEU A 95 -3.30 3.09 16.08
CA LEU A 95 -1.92 3.40 15.65
C LEU A 95 -1.83 4.82 15.09
N ARG A 96 -2.79 5.22 14.23
CA ARG A 96 -2.80 6.55 13.59
C ARG A 96 -3.04 7.68 14.58
N GLN A 97 -3.90 7.48 15.58
CA GLN A 97 -4.17 8.46 16.62
C GLN A 97 -3.03 8.61 17.63
N ARG A 98 -1.98 7.78 17.54
CA ARG A 98 -0.86 7.74 18.51
C ARG A 98 -1.33 7.56 19.95
N ASN A 99 -2.44 6.84 20.13
CA ASN A 99 -2.98 6.58 21.45
C ASN A 99 -2.05 5.60 22.20
N ASN A 100 -1.84 5.88 23.49
CA ASN A 100 -0.92 5.19 24.40
C ASN A 100 -0.65 3.71 24.07
N ASN A 101 0.65 3.37 23.98
CA ASN A 101 1.18 2.03 23.69
C ASN A 101 0.57 0.88 24.53
N SER A 102 0.05 1.17 25.73
CA SER A 102 -0.53 0.17 26.63
C SER A 102 -1.78 -0.52 26.05
N LEU A 103 -2.52 0.15 25.16
CA LEU A 103 -3.68 -0.44 24.51
C LEU A 103 -3.31 -1.24 23.26
N GLN A 104 -2.16 -0.98 22.64
CA GLN A 104 -1.82 -1.56 21.34
C GLN A 104 -1.32 -3.02 21.44
N GLN A 105 -0.57 -3.38 22.48
CA GLN A 105 -0.03 -4.75 22.63
C GLN A 105 -1.07 -5.85 22.89
N PRO A 106 -2.09 -5.64 23.74
CA PRO A 106 -3.15 -6.64 23.92
C PRO A 106 -3.94 -6.90 22.63
N HIS A 107 -4.23 -5.85 21.86
CA HIS A 107 -4.94 -5.99 20.57
C HIS A 107 -4.07 -6.67 19.51
N SER A 108 -2.76 -6.43 19.50
CA SER A 108 -1.88 -7.10 18.53
C SER A 108 -1.78 -8.61 18.74
N GLN A 109 -1.96 -9.09 19.98
CA GLN A 109 -2.05 -10.52 20.30
C GLN A 109 -3.36 -11.15 19.82
N GLN A 110 -4.47 -10.42 19.94
CA GLN A 110 -5.77 -10.86 19.43
C GLN A 110 -5.82 -10.91 17.90
N LEU A 111 -5.03 -10.05 17.24
CA LEU A 111 -4.90 -9.97 15.79
C LEU A 111 -3.56 -10.56 15.31
N ALA A 112 -3.28 -11.80 15.74
CA ALA A 112 -2.06 -12.51 15.39
C ALA A 112 -2.00 -12.90 13.89
N GLU A 113 -3.16 -13.11 13.26
CA GLU A 113 -3.27 -13.42 11.84
C GLU A 113 -3.02 -12.18 10.95
N ARG A 114 -2.85 -12.43 9.65
CA ARG A 114 -2.70 -11.36 8.66
C ARG A 114 -4.03 -10.66 8.46
N PHE A 115 -3.97 -9.34 8.31
CA PHE A 115 -5.13 -8.53 8.02
C PHE A 115 -5.67 -8.85 6.63
N HIS A 116 -6.98 -8.68 6.47
CA HIS A 116 -7.65 -9.01 5.21
C HIS A 116 -7.57 -7.83 4.22
N ASP A 117 -6.37 -7.45 3.79
CA ASP A 117 -6.15 -6.41 2.77
C ASP A 117 -4.96 -6.74 1.86
N LEU A 118 -4.66 -5.86 0.90
CA LEU A 118 -3.65 -6.11 -0.13
C LEU A 118 -2.22 -6.19 0.44
N LEU A 119 -1.94 -5.47 1.52
CA LEU A 119 -0.63 -5.52 2.18
C LEU A 119 -0.50 -6.76 3.06
N ALA A 120 -1.64 -7.24 3.57
CA ALA A 120 -1.80 -8.37 4.48
C ALA A 120 -0.80 -8.37 5.65
N PRO A 121 -0.57 -7.23 6.34
CA PRO A 121 0.32 -7.20 7.48
C PRO A 121 -0.33 -7.96 8.66
N ASN A 122 0.47 -8.50 9.58
CA ASN A 122 -0.05 -8.86 10.91
C ASN A 122 0.08 -7.66 11.85
N ALA A 123 -0.68 -7.64 12.94
CA ALA A 123 -0.71 -6.50 13.86
C ALA A 123 0.65 -6.17 14.47
N ASN A 124 1.46 -7.19 14.77
CA ASN A 124 2.80 -6.99 15.33
C ASN A 124 3.75 -6.29 14.34
N SER A 125 3.63 -6.53 13.03
CA SER A 125 4.45 -5.88 12.01
C SER A 125 4.11 -4.39 11.91
N LEU A 126 2.81 -4.04 11.90
CA LEU A 126 2.38 -2.64 11.95
C LEU A 126 2.80 -1.95 13.25
N LEU A 127 2.78 -2.68 14.37
CA LEU A 127 3.26 -2.15 15.65
C LEU A 127 4.76 -1.90 15.64
N ILE A 128 5.56 -2.78 15.00
CA ILE A 128 7.00 -2.55 14.80
C ILE A 128 7.23 -1.28 13.96
N GLU A 129 6.50 -1.13 12.85
CA GLU A 129 6.58 0.08 12.01
C GLU A 129 6.26 1.34 12.84
N TYR A 130 5.14 1.34 13.57
CA TYR A 130 4.72 2.43 14.44
C TYR A 130 5.76 2.78 15.51
N LEU A 131 6.28 1.79 16.23
CA LEU A 131 7.27 2.00 17.29
C LEU A 131 8.58 2.53 16.73
N THR A 132 8.98 2.08 15.53
CA THR A 132 10.16 2.58 14.82
C THR A 132 9.99 4.05 14.47
N LEU A 133 8.82 4.46 13.97
CA LEU A 133 8.50 5.86 13.68
C LEU A 133 8.49 6.74 14.94
N GLN A 134 8.13 6.16 16.09
CA GLN A 134 8.18 6.85 17.39
C GLN A 134 9.56 6.81 18.06
N LEU A 135 10.59 6.28 17.39
CA LEU A 135 11.96 6.11 17.92
C LEU A 135 12.02 5.23 19.18
N GLN A 136 11.12 4.27 19.31
CA GLN A 136 11.03 3.34 20.44
C GLN A 136 11.70 2.00 20.11
N ASP A 137 12.97 2.07 19.69
CA ASP A 137 13.75 0.95 19.15
C ASP A 137 13.74 -0.29 20.04
N ALA A 138 13.90 -0.13 21.36
CA ALA A 138 13.96 -1.28 22.27
C ALA A 138 12.65 -2.10 22.29
N GLN A 139 11.50 -1.43 22.16
CA GLN A 139 10.20 -2.11 22.13
C GLN A 139 9.98 -2.79 20.77
N ALA A 140 10.34 -2.13 19.67
CA ALA A 140 10.27 -2.70 18.33
C ALA A 140 11.15 -3.98 18.21
N GLU A 141 12.38 -3.92 18.73
CA GLU A 141 13.30 -5.06 18.76
C GLU A 141 12.75 -6.23 19.59
N ALA A 142 12.12 -5.95 20.73
CA ALA A 142 11.51 -6.99 21.56
C ALA A 142 10.36 -7.71 20.83
N LEU A 143 9.53 -6.99 20.08
CA LEU A 143 8.46 -7.59 19.27
C LEU A 143 9.01 -8.42 18.10
N LYS A 144 10.03 -7.91 17.41
CA LYS A 144 10.73 -8.64 16.33
C LYS A 144 11.27 -9.97 16.83
N ARG A 145 11.96 -9.98 17.97
CA ARG A 145 12.49 -11.21 18.58
C ARG A 145 11.39 -12.22 18.85
N LYS A 146 10.29 -11.80 19.48
CA LYS A 146 9.14 -12.67 19.75
C LYS A 146 8.52 -13.26 18.47
N GLN A 147 8.39 -12.46 17.41
CA GLN A 147 7.89 -12.94 16.13
C GLN A 147 8.81 -14.01 15.53
N LEU A 148 10.13 -13.79 15.54
CA LEU A 148 11.10 -14.76 15.01
C LEU A 148 11.17 -16.03 15.85
N GLU A 149 11.17 -15.91 17.18
CA GLU A 149 11.13 -17.05 18.10
C GLU A 149 9.90 -17.92 17.85
N HIS A 150 8.72 -17.31 17.66
CA HIS A 150 7.50 -18.05 17.33
C HIS A 150 7.65 -18.85 16.04
N VAL A 151 8.16 -18.23 14.97
CA VAL A 151 8.38 -18.85 13.66
C VAL A 151 9.36 -20.03 13.72
N ILE A 152 10.43 -19.90 14.51
CA ILE A 152 11.41 -20.96 14.76
C ILE A 152 10.75 -22.13 15.51
N VAL A 153 9.96 -21.85 16.54
CA VAL A 153 9.29 -22.88 17.36
C VAL A 153 8.30 -23.70 16.54
N ILE A 154 7.56 -23.06 15.61
CA ILE A 154 6.62 -23.76 14.73
C ILE A 154 7.29 -24.46 13.53
N GLY A 155 8.62 -24.35 13.39
CA GLY A 155 9.41 -25.08 12.39
C GLY A 155 9.21 -24.61 10.94
N THR A 156 8.78 -23.35 10.74
CA THR A 156 8.57 -22.80 9.39
C THR A 156 9.76 -21.98 8.93
N THR A 157 10.02 -21.95 7.61
CA THR A 157 11.07 -21.11 7.03
C THR A 157 10.76 -19.64 7.30
N PRO A 158 11.67 -18.88 7.94
CA PRO A 158 11.36 -17.53 8.42
C PRO A 158 11.35 -16.46 7.32
N ASN A 159 11.62 -16.83 6.07
CA ASN A 159 11.83 -15.89 4.96
C ASN A 159 10.69 -14.89 4.80
N ALA A 160 9.43 -15.34 4.74
CA ALA A 160 8.28 -14.44 4.60
C ALA A 160 8.14 -13.48 5.80
N THR A 161 8.38 -13.98 7.02
CA THR A 161 8.37 -13.16 8.25
C THR A 161 9.52 -12.15 8.24
N LEU A 162 10.72 -12.55 7.81
CA LEU A 162 11.87 -11.66 7.71
C LEU A 162 11.66 -10.55 6.67
N LEU A 163 11.05 -10.85 5.52
CA LEU A 163 10.66 -9.83 4.55
C LEU A 163 9.63 -8.86 5.13
N GLN A 164 8.67 -9.35 5.92
CA GLN A 164 7.66 -8.52 6.57
C GLN A 164 8.24 -7.63 7.67
N ILE A 165 9.18 -8.14 8.46
CA ILE A 165 9.94 -7.37 9.45
C ILE A 165 10.76 -6.29 8.73
N ALA A 166 11.51 -6.67 7.68
CA ALA A 166 12.33 -5.74 6.92
C ALA A 166 11.48 -4.62 6.29
N ARG A 167 10.31 -4.96 5.73
CA ARG A 167 9.33 -3.96 5.25
C ARG A 167 8.98 -2.97 6.37
N SER A 168 8.59 -3.48 7.53
CA SER A 168 8.15 -2.64 8.66
C SER A 168 9.29 -1.74 9.17
N GLU A 169 10.53 -2.23 9.17
CA GLU A 169 11.73 -1.44 9.50
C GLU A 169 12.02 -0.35 8.45
N ILE A 170 11.89 -0.67 7.15
CA ILE A 170 12.10 0.28 6.05
C ILE A 170 11.03 1.38 6.06
N LEU A 171 9.75 0.99 6.11
CA LEU A 171 8.62 1.93 6.15
C LEU A 171 8.59 2.72 7.46
N GLY A 172 9.11 2.14 8.54
CA GLY A 172 9.16 2.73 9.87
C GLY A 172 10.30 3.73 10.11
N GLY A 173 11.17 3.96 9.13
CA GLY A 173 12.27 4.93 9.24
C GLY A 173 13.60 4.37 9.74
N ALA A 174 13.76 3.04 9.77
CA ALA A 174 15.03 2.38 10.07
C ALA A 174 15.59 1.61 8.84
N PRO A 175 15.83 2.28 7.70
CA PRO A 175 16.14 1.62 6.43
C PRO A 175 17.43 0.79 6.48
N ASN A 176 18.46 1.22 7.22
CA ASN A 176 19.69 0.43 7.38
C ASN A 176 19.45 -0.90 8.12
N LYS A 177 18.55 -0.92 9.11
CA LYS A 177 18.19 -2.16 9.83
C LYS A 177 17.43 -3.08 8.89
N GLY A 178 16.41 -2.57 8.20
CA GLY A 178 15.63 -3.35 7.24
C GLY A 178 16.47 -3.94 6.09
N LEU A 179 17.37 -3.13 5.50
CA LEU A 179 18.31 -3.62 4.48
C LEU A 179 19.25 -4.70 5.03
N SER A 180 19.73 -4.57 6.27
CA SER A 180 20.51 -5.63 6.93
C SER A 180 19.69 -6.90 7.10
N THR A 181 18.42 -6.80 7.50
CA THR A 181 17.49 -7.93 7.61
C THR A 181 17.32 -8.62 6.24
N LEU A 182 17.13 -7.87 5.16
CA LEU A 182 17.02 -8.43 3.80
C LEU A 182 18.30 -9.14 3.35
N ASN A 183 19.46 -8.52 3.58
CA ASN A 183 20.75 -9.10 3.18
C ASN A 183 21.04 -10.43 3.90
N ASN A 184 20.62 -10.55 5.16
CA ASN A 184 20.77 -11.78 5.94
C ASN A 184 19.69 -12.83 5.63
N THR A 185 18.65 -12.48 4.87
CA THR A 185 17.59 -13.40 4.48
C THR A 185 18.01 -14.18 3.23
N GLN A 186 18.21 -15.49 3.37
CA GLN A 186 18.58 -16.37 2.26
C GLN A 186 17.33 -16.82 1.49
N ILE A 187 17.04 -16.11 0.40
CA ILE A 187 16.01 -16.46 -0.58
C ILE A 187 16.73 -16.60 -1.91
N ASP A 188 16.61 -17.78 -2.52
CA ASP A 188 17.12 -18.07 -3.85
C ASP A 188 15.99 -17.91 -4.88
N GLU A 189 16.28 -17.31 -6.03
CA GLU A 189 15.32 -17.09 -7.11
C GLU A 189 14.71 -18.42 -7.60
N PHE A 190 15.53 -19.48 -7.64
CA PHE A 190 15.07 -20.82 -8.03
C PHE A 190 14.18 -21.49 -6.98
N SER A 191 14.24 -21.05 -5.72
CA SER A 191 13.45 -21.61 -4.63
C SER A 191 12.05 -21.00 -4.54
N ASP A 192 11.94 -19.69 -4.76
CA ASP A 192 10.67 -18.97 -4.75
C ASP A 192 10.81 -17.61 -5.45
N ILE A 193 10.32 -17.52 -6.68
CA ILE A 193 10.39 -16.30 -7.50
C ILE A 193 9.59 -15.14 -6.90
N HIS A 194 8.50 -15.41 -6.19
CA HIS A 194 7.69 -14.35 -5.58
C HIS A 194 8.41 -13.74 -4.39
N LEU A 195 8.95 -14.56 -3.48
CA LEU A 195 9.74 -14.07 -2.35
C LEU A 195 11.03 -13.39 -2.80
N PHE A 196 11.67 -13.88 -3.85
CA PHE A 196 12.85 -13.24 -4.43
C PHE A 196 12.51 -11.85 -4.99
N THR A 197 11.43 -11.75 -5.77
CA THR A 197 10.96 -10.48 -6.33
C THR A 197 10.53 -9.51 -5.23
N GLU A 198 9.86 -9.98 -4.18
CA GLU A 198 9.48 -9.18 -3.03
C GLU A 198 10.72 -8.66 -2.28
N LYS A 199 11.74 -9.50 -2.07
CA LYS A 199 13.02 -9.09 -1.49
C LYS A 199 13.69 -7.99 -2.34
N HIS A 200 13.75 -8.18 -3.65
CA HIS A 200 14.36 -7.21 -4.57
C HIS A 200 13.64 -5.85 -4.51
N ASN A 201 12.30 -5.84 -4.59
CA ASN A 201 11.53 -4.60 -4.48
C ASN A 201 11.68 -3.91 -3.12
N LEU A 202 11.79 -4.69 -2.03
CA LEU A 202 12.07 -4.14 -0.70
C LEU A 202 13.48 -3.54 -0.62
N MET A 203 14.47 -4.06 -1.36
CA MET A 203 15.80 -3.45 -1.45
C MET A 203 15.76 -2.09 -2.17
N GLU A 204 14.99 -1.97 -3.25
CA GLU A 204 14.77 -0.71 -3.96
C GLU A 204 14.09 0.33 -3.05
N LEU A 205 13.02 -0.07 -2.37
CA LEU A 205 12.34 0.78 -1.37
C LEU A 205 13.27 1.16 -0.21
N GLY A 206 14.10 0.22 0.28
CA GLY A 206 15.07 0.48 1.34
C GLY A 206 16.13 1.50 0.93
N THR A 207 16.55 1.48 -0.33
CA THR A 207 17.49 2.47 -0.88
C THR A 207 16.84 3.85 -0.93
N ALA A 208 15.61 3.95 -1.43
CA ALA A 208 14.85 5.21 -1.41
C ALA A 208 14.63 5.74 0.03
N ALA A 209 14.31 4.83 0.96
CA ALA A 209 14.08 5.17 2.36
C ALA A 209 15.31 5.75 3.06
N LYS A 210 16.53 5.32 2.70
CA LYS A 210 17.77 5.94 3.23
C LYS A 210 17.83 7.42 2.91
N THR A 211 17.56 7.79 1.66
CA THR A 211 17.51 9.19 1.25
C THR A 211 16.39 9.92 1.99
N LEU A 212 15.18 9.37 2.02
CA LEU A 212 14.02 10.05 2.61
C LEU A 212 14.12 10.29 4.12
N PHE A 213 14.70 9.35 4.89
CA PHE A 213 14.76 9.45 6.35
C PHE A 213 16.09 9.94 6.90
N LEU A 214 17.20 9.67 6.21
CA LEU A 214 18.55 9.94 6.74
C LEU A 214 19.22 11.16 6.10
N ASP A 215 18.70 11.68 5.00
CA ASP A 215 19.18 12.93 4.40
C ASP A 215 18.33 14.14 4.89
N PRO A 216 18.92 15.07 5.66
CA PRO A 216 18.24 16.27 6.14
C PRO A 216 17.69 17.16 5.02
N GLU A 217 18.29 17.15 3.83
CA GLU A 217 17.91 18.02 2.71
C GLU A 217 16.72 17.46 1.92
N SER A 218 16.51 16.15 1.97
CA SER A 218 15.44 15.44 1.26
C SER A 218 14.05 15.62 1.90
N ALA A 219 14.00 16.06 3.16
CA ALA A 219 12.78 16.15 3.95
C ALA A 219 12.15 17.56 3.94
N THR A 220 11.72 18.08 2.78
CA THR A 220 10.94 19.33 2.75
C THR A 220 9.47 19.06 3.01
N LYS A 221 9.07 19.12 4.29
CA LYS A 221 7.85 18.48 4.81
C LYS A 221 6.53 19.25 4.72
N ASN A 222 6.44 20.42 4.06
CA ASN A 222 5.16 21.11 4.02
C ASN A 222 4.92 21.98 2.77
N CYS A 223 4.22 21.41 1.80
CA CYS A 223 3.76 22.13 0.62
C CYS A 223 2.58 23.08 0.84
N LYS A 224 2.01 23.14 2.06
CA LYS A 224 0.94 24.11 2.38
C LYS A 224 1.47 25.51 2.69
N GLN A 225 2.78 25.65 2.92
CA GLN A 225 3.40 26.92 3.35
C GLN A 225 4.07 27.70 2.22
N ASP A 226 4.60 27.02 1.19
CA ASP A 226 5.24 27.66 0.04
C ASP A 226 4.89 26.91 -1.26
N SER A 227 4.38 27.65 -2.24
CA SER A 227 4.13 27.17 -3.61
C SER A 227 5.37 26.52 -4.26
N ARG A 228 6.59 26.96 -3.90
CA ARG A 228 7.84 26.36 -4.38
C ARG A 228 8.04 24.94 -3.90
N HIS A 229 7.59 24.60 -2.69
CA HIS A 229 7.61 23.22 -2.20
C HIS A 229 6.58 22.35 -2.93
N ALA A 230 5.41 22.90 -3.28
CA ALA A 230 4.44 22.18 -4.11
C ALA A 230 5.00 21.88 -5.50
N ILE A 231 5.58 22.88 -6.17
CA ILE A 231 6.24 22.71 -7.48
C ILE A 231 7.38 21.69 -7.37
N SER A 232 8.28 21.83 -6.39
CA SER A 232 9.38 20.88 -6.16
C SER A 232 8.88 19.45 -5.91
N SER A 233 7.76 19.28 -5.20
CA SER A 233 7.17 17.94 -4.97
C SER A 233 6.68 17.32 -6.27
N VAL A 234 6.00 18.11 -7.11
CA VAL A 234 5.52 17.66 -8.42
C VAL A 234 6.70 17.36 -9.35
N THR A 235 7.71 18.23 -9.40
CA THR A 235 8.93 18.02 -10.18
C THR A 235 9.68 16.77 -9.72
N HIS A 236 9.79 16.53 -8.42
CA HIS A 236 10.39 15.30 -7.90
C HIS A 236 9.57 14.07 -8.30
N TYR A 237 8.24 14.13 -8.22
CA TYR A 237 7.38 13.02 -8.63
C TYR A 237 7.65 12.60 -10.09
N PHE A 238 7.84 13.57 -10.99
CA PHE A 238 8.15 13.30 -12.41
C PHE A 238 9.65 13.23 -12.74
N SER A 239 10.52 13.26 -11.73
CA SER A 239 11.96 13.15 -11.94
C SER A 239 12.36 11.74 -12.39
N GLU A 240 13.41 11.65 -13.21
CA GLU A 240 13.92 10.37 -13.70
C GLU A 240 14.23 9.36 -12.58
N PRO A 241 14.94 9.72 -11.48
CA PRO A 241 15.22 8.77 -10.41
C PRO A 241 13.95 8.18 -9.77
N HIS A 242 12.93 9.02 -9.56
CA HIS A 242 11.67 8.54 -8.99
C HIS A 242 10.88 7.66 -9.98
N GLN A 243 10.84 8.05 -11.26
CA GLN A 243 10.16 7.26 -12.28
C GLN A 243 10.84 5.89 -12.47
N THR A 244 12.17 5.81 -12.41
CA THR A 244 12.90 4.54 -12.44
C THR A 244 12.54 3.64 -11.25
N LEU A 245 12.41 4.20 -10.04
CA LEU A 245 11.93 3.46 -8.88
C LEU A 245 10.50 2.92 -9.12
N LEU A 246 9.58 3.77 -9.58
CA LEU A 246 8.20 3.33 -9.81
C LEU A 246 8.11 2.23 -10.87
N GLU A 247 8.89 2.34 -11.95
CA GLU A 247 8.97 1.34 -13.01
C GLU A 247 9.48 -0.01 -12.46
N ALA A 248 10.55 0.00 -11.65
CA ALA A 248 11.06 -1.21 -11.02
C ALA A 248 10.00 -1.89 -10.13
N LEU A 249 9.27 -1.10 -9.33
CA LEU A 249 8.21 -1.62 -8.46
C LEU A 249 6.99 -2.17 -9.20
N TRP A 250 6.75 -1.73 -10.43
CA TRP A 250 5.72 -2.28 -11.33
C TRP A 250 6.17 -3.57 -12.04
N ASN A 251 7.48 -3.78 -12.18
CA ASN A 251 8.04 -4.92 -12.90
C ASN A 251 8.06 -6.18 -12.03
N THR A 252 6.89 -6.81 -11.87
CA THR A 252 6.69 -7.99 -11.02
C THR A 252 5.97 -9.12 -11.77
N PRO A 253 6.12 -10.39 -11.35
CA PRO A 253 5.49 -11.53 -12.03
C PRO A 253 3.96 -11.55 -11.93
N ASP A 254 3.40 -10.90 -10.91
CA ASP A 254 1.95 -10.77 -10.72
C ASP A 254 1.55 -9.33 -10.37
N ILE A 255 0.33 -8.96 -10.76
CA ILE A 255 -0.21 -7.59 -10.61
C ILE A 255 -0.47 -7.21 -9.15
N ASN A 256 -0.74 -8.18 -8.28
CA ASN A 256 -1.04 -7.91 -6.87
C ASN A 256 0.23 -7.46 -6.14
N LEU A 257 1.37 -8.11 -6.41
CA LEU A 257 2.66 -7.69 -5.90
C LEU A 257 3.02 -6.28 -6.42
N ALA A 258 2.69 -5.99 -7.67
CA ALA A 258 2.87 -4.66 -8.24
C ALA A 258 2.08 -3.60 -7.45
N TRP A 259 0.77 -3.80 -7.25
CA TRP A 259 -0.05 -2.88 -6.43
C TRP A 259 0.45 -2.76 -4.99
N LYS A 260 0.85 -3.87 -4.38
CA LYS A 260 1.42 -3.90 -3.02
C LYS A 260 2.69 -3.06 -2.93
N ASN A 261 3.58 -3.16 -3.91
CA ASN A 261 4.81 -2.37 -3.96
C ASN A 261 4.53 -0.87 -4.12
N GLN A 262 3.58 -0.51 -4.98
CA GLN A 262 3.18 0.88 -5.17
C GLN A 262 2.52 1.47 -3.91
N LEU A 263 1.74 0.68 -3.17
CA LEU A 263 1.22 1.08 -1.86
C LEU A 263 2.33 1.25 -0.83
N ASN A 264 3.30 0.33 -0.76
CA ASN A 264 4.45 0.47 0.13
C ASN A 264 5.24 1.74 -0.18
N ALA A 265 5.41 2.10 -1.46
CA ALA A 265 6.02 3.37 -1.84
C ALA A 265 5.20 4.56 -1.30
N ALA A 266 3.88 4.58 -1.50
CA ALA A 266 3.01 5.64 -0.97
C ALA A 266 3.15 5.79 0.55
N ILE A 267 3.11 4.68 1.29
CA ILE A 267 3.28 4.64 2.75
C ILE A 267 4.68 5.14 3.14
N LEU A 268 5.74 4.72 2.43
CA LEU A 268 7.09 5.17 2.68
C LEU A 268 7.20 6.70 2.60
N TYR A 269 6.71 7.28 1.50
CA TYR A 269 6.72 8.74 1.32
C TYR A 269 5.86 9.44 2.37
N GLN A 270 4.71 8.89 2.74
CA GLN A 270 3.86 9.41 3.80
C GLN A 270 4.56 9.41 5.16
N ASN A 271 5.17 8.29 5.55
CA ASN A 271 5.89 8.13 6.81
C ASN A 271 7.14 9.01 6.88
N ALA A 272 7.82 9.22 5.75
CA ALA A 272 8.92 10.18 5.64
C ALA A 272 8.47 11.64 5.81
N GLY A 273 7.16 11.92 5.75
CA GLY A 273 6.59 13.25 5.87
C GLY A 273 6.62 14.04 4.56
N SER A 274 6.50 13.34 3.42
CA SER A 274 6.41 13.98 2.11
C SER A 274 5.14 14.81 1.96
N CYS A 275 5.16 15.74 1.02
CA CYS A 275 4.01 16.60 0.71
C CYS A 275 2.75 15.78 0.37
N SER A 276 1.59 16.19 0.89
CA SER A 276 0.31 15.53 0.61
C SER A 276 -0.06 15.54 -0.88
N LEU A 277 0.35 16.55 -1.65
CA LEU A 277 0.16 16.59 -3.11
C LEU A 277 0.90 15.44 -3.80
N PHE A 278 2.13 15.13 -3.37
CA PHE A 278 2.90 14.01 -3.91
C PHE A 278 2.18 12.69 -3.66
N ILE A 279 1.75 12.47 -2.42
CA ILE A 279 1.04 11.24 -2.01
C ILE A 279 -0.27 11.11 -2.82
N ASN A 280 -1.04 12.20 -2.94
CA ASN A 280 -2.29 12.21 -3.70
C ASN A 280 -2.06 11.92 -5.19
N LEU A 281 -1.02 12.49 -5.81
CA LEU A 281 -0.67 12.18 -7.21
C LEU A 281 -0.38 10.69 -7.38
N HIS A 282 0.38 10.10 -6.45
CA HIS A 282 0.68 8.68 -6.48
C HIS A 282 -0.56 7.79 -6.35
N VAL A 283 -1.44 8.12 -5.40
CA VAL A 283 -2.70 7.40 -5.19
C VAL A 283 -3.63 7.54 -6.39
N HIS A 284 -3.71 8.71 -7.02
CA HIS A 284 -4.50 8.90 -8.24
C HIS A 284 -3.99 8.04 -9.39
N HIS A 285 -2.67 7.95 -9.60
CA HIS A 285 -2.10 7.03 -10.60
C HIS A 285 -2.44 5.57 -10.29
N LEU A 286 -2.34 5.15 -9.02
CA LEU A 286 -2.70 3.79 -8.62
C LEU A 286 -4.18 3.48 -8.88
N ILE A 287 -5.07 4.43 -8.55
CA ILE A 287 -6.51 4.31 -8.82
C ILE A 287 -6.79 4.25 -10.31
N GLN A 288 -6.15 5.09 -11.11
CA GLN A 288 -6.31 5.08 -12.57
C GLN A 288 -5.86 3.75 -13.17
N SER A 289 -4.75 3.19 -12.71
CA SER A 289 -4.30 1.86 -13.12
C SER A 289 -5.32 0.78 -12.73
N ALA A 290 -5.93 0.89 -11.56
CA ALA A 290 -6.94 -0.07 -11.08
C ALA A 290 -8.27 0.02 -11.85
N THR A 291 -8.72 1.23 -12.24
CA THR A 291 -9.95 1.40 -13.05
C THR A 291 -9.76 0.93 -14.49
N ASN A 292 -8.53 0.91 -14.99
CA ASN A 292 -8.20 0.33 -16.29
C ASN A 292 -8.08 -1.21 -16.25
N TYR A 293 -8.04 -1.82 -15.06
CA TYR A 293 -7.92 -3.26 -14.90
C TYR A 293 -9.30 -3.93 -15.01
N HIS A 294 -9.44 -4.87 -15.96
CA HIS A 294 -10.66 -5.65 -16.14
C HIS A 294 -10.64 -6.91 -15.27
N ALA A 295 -11.62 -7.04 -14.37
CA ALA A 295 -11.70 -8.17 -13.47
C ALA A 295 -12.56 -9.29 -14.07
N GLU A 296 -11.92 -10.40 -14.49
CA GLU A 296 -12.61 -11.51 -15.16
C GLU A 296 -13.07 -12.62 -14.21
N THR A 297 -12.56 -12.61 -12.97
CA THR A 297 -12.80 -13.65 -11.96
C THR A 297 -13.16 -13.06 -10.59
N ASP A 298 -13.79 -13.86 -9.73
CA ASP A 298 -14.08 -13.51 -8.33
C ASP A 298 -12.81 -13.10 -7.55
N SER A 299 -11.69 -13.80 -7.79
CA SER A 299 -10.40 -13.44 -7.19
C SER A 299 -9.91 -12.07 -7.62
N ASN A 300 -10.10 -11.68 -8.90
CA ASN A 300 -9.76 -10.35 -9.37
C ASN A 300 -10.57 -9.26 -8.67
N ILE A 301 -11.88 -9.49 -8.49
CA ILE A 301 -12.75 -8.59 -7.72
C ILE A 301 -12.25 -8.47 -6.29
N LEU A 302 -11.97 -9.59 -5.63
CA LEU A 302 -11.48 -9.59 -4.25
C LEU A 302 -10.18 -8.78 -4.11
N ASN A 303 -9.25 -8.90 -5.06
CA ASN A 303 -8.00 -8.13 -5.05
C ASN A 303 -8.25 -6.62 -5.19
N LEU A 304 -9.19 -6.20 -6.04
CA LEU A 304 -9.58 -4.78 -6.14
C LEU A 304 -10.22 -4.27 -4.84
N ILE A 305 -11.01 -5.10 -4.16
CA ILE A 305 -11.59 -4.76 -2.85
C ILE A 305 -10.49 -4.62 -1.80
N TYR A 306 -9.50 -5.51 -1.80
CA TYR A 306 -8.34 -5.44 -0.91
C TYR A 306 -7.45 -4.23 -1.18
N LEU A 307 -7.29 -3.83 -2.45
CA LEU A 307 -6.61 -2.60 -2.82
C LEU A 307 -7.34 -1.37 -2.29
N LEU A 308 -8.66 -1.28 -2.52
CA LEU A 308 -9.51 -0.20 -2.00
C LEU A 308 -9.38 -0.08 -0.47
N ARG A 309 -9.50 -1.20 0.23
CA ARG A 309 -9.37 -1.28 1.69
C ARG A 309 -7.99 -0.78 2.16
N ALA A 310 -6.92 -1.20 1.50
CA ALA A 310 -5.57 -0.77 1.86
C ALA A 310 -5.37 0.74 1.66
N ILE A 311 -5.84 1.31 0.54
CA ILE A 311 -5.80 2.77 0.30
C ILE A 311 -6.54 3.51 1.42
N ARG A 312 -7.77 3.07 1.76
CA ARG A 312 -8.60 3.68 2.81
C ARG A 312 -7.95 3.59 4.19
N ARG A 313 -7.37 2.44 4.55
CA ARG A 313 -6.81 2.20 5.89
C ARG A 313 -5.51 2.96 6.14
N TYR A 314 -4.60 2.93 5.18
CA TYR A 314 -3.22 3.34 5.40
C TYR A 314 -2.89 4.73 4.84
N ILE A 315 -3.61 5.20 3.81
CA ILE A 315 -3.27 6.47 3.14
C ILE A 315 -4.23 7.61 3.51
N LEU A 316 -5.54 7.38 3.38
CA LEU A 316 -6.60 8.38 3.66
C LEU A 316 -6.86 8.50 5.16
#